data_AF-A0A9E0YFX1-F1
#
_entry.id   AF-A0A9E0YFX1-F1
#
_cell.length_a   1.000
_cell.length_b   1.000
_cell.length_c   1.000
_cell.angle_alpha   90.00
_cell.angle_beta   90.00
_cell.angle_gamma   90.00
#
_symmetry.space_group_name_H-M   'P 1'
#
loop_
_entity.id
_entity.type
_entity.pdbx_description
1 polymer ?
#
loop_
_entity_poly.entity_id
_entity_poly.type
_entity_poly.pdbx_seq_one_letter_code
_entity_poly.pdbx_strand_id
1 'polypeptide(L)'
;MEMQNNRKFRLILGIDVGSVSAALALLTPDREIVHTDYRFHRGEIVATVEKMLESVEKSAIAAVAVTDGTPDRVDADWRCDDRIAVIAAAGHFHGKPGAVLHVGGEKFSLMLFDKNGRYAGLKTNTSCAAGTGSFLDQQAGRLNLSGIAELS
;
A
#
# COMPACT_ATOMS: atom_id res chain seq x y z
N MET A 1 21.80 -3.37 -40.71
CA MET A 1 20.45 -3.83 -40.31
C MET A 1 20.52 -4.12 -38.82
N GLU A 2 20.47 -3.11 -37.95
CA GLU A 2 19.22 -2.52 -37.38
C GLU A 2 18.31 -3.61 -36.80
N MET A 3 17.94 -3.62 -35.52
CA MET A 3 17.46 -2.49 -34.71
C MET A 3 17.89 -2.55 -33.23
N GLN A 4 18.04 -1.36 -32.67
CA GLN A 4 18.04 -1.03 -31.25
C GLN A 4 16.85 -1.69 -30.52
N ASN A 5 17.06 -2.17 -29.29
CA ASN A 5 15.97 -2.23 -28.32
C ASN A 5 16.47 -1.81 -26.93
N ASN A 6 16.93 -0.56 -26.85
CA ASN A 6 17.17 0.14 -25.59
C ASN A 6 15.83 0.62 -25.00
N ARG A 7 14.91 -0.32 -24.73
CA ARG A 7 13.75 0.01 -23.89
C ARG A 7 14.26 0.06 -22.44
N LYS A 8 14.74 1.23 -22.02
CA LYS A 8 14.68 1.60 -20.60
C LYS A 8 13.23 1.35 -20.17
N PHE A 9 12.99 0.30 -19.39
CA PHE A 9 11.67 0.06 -18.82
C PHE A 9 11.31 1.32 -18.03
N ARG A 10 10.26 2.01 -18.46
CA ARG A 10 9.73 3.21 -17.78
C ARG A 10 8.74 2.72 -16.74
N LEU A 11 9.26 2.33 -15.59
CA LEU A 11 8.47 1.80 -14.48
C LEU A 11 7.77 2.93 -13.74
N ILE A 12 6.65 2.59 -13.11
CA ILE A 12 5.93 3.46 -12.18
C ILE A 12 6.22 2.95 -10.78
N LEU A 13 6.66 3.84 -9.90
CA LEU A 13 6.91 3.55 -8.50
C LEU A 13 5.70 3.98 -7.67
N GLY A 14 5.02 3.02 -7.05
CA GLY A 14 3.99 3.25 -6.04
C GLY A 14 4.57 3.11 -4.63
N ILE A 15 4.28 4.06 -3.74
CA ILE A 15 4.63 3.98 -2.32
C ILE A 15 3.38 4.21 -1.48
N ASP A 16 3.08 3.27 -0.59
CA ASP A 16 2.01 3.41 0.40
C ASP A 16 2.63 3.38 1.80
N VAL A 17 2.30 4.36 2.63
CA VAL A 17 2.77 4.42 4.00
C VAL A 17 1.55 4.50 4.93
N GLY A 18 1.30 3.41 5.64
CA GLY A 18 0.27 3.33 6.66
C GLY A 18 0.81 3.73 8.04
N SER A 19 0.01 3.46 9.08
CA SER A 19 0.39 3.81 10.47
C SER A 19 1.44 2.89 11.10
N VAL A 20 1.65 1.69 10.56
CA VAL A 20 2.57 0.68 11.13
C VAL A 20 3.60 0.18 10.10
N SER A 21 3.30 0.29 8.81
CA SER A 21 4.10 -0.27 7.73
C SER A 21 4.16 0.64 6.50
N ALA A 22 5.20 0.43 5.70
CA ALA A 22 5.37 1.01 4.39
C ALA A 22 5.44 -0.11 3.35
N ALA A 23 4.82 0.13 2.20
CA ALA A 23 4.82 -0.75 1.05
C ALA A 23 5.31 0.02 -0.19
N LEU A 24 5.99 -0.70 -1.07
CA LEU A 24 6.48 -0.21 -2.34
C LEU A 24 6.09 -1.21 -3.43
N ALA A 25 5.65 -0.71 -4.58
CA ALA A 25 5.39 -1.51 -5.77
C ALA A 25 6.00 -0.86 -7.01
N LEU A 26 6.70 -1.63 -7.83
CA LEU A 26 7.12 -1.23 -9.17
C LEU A 26 6.17 -1.85 -10.19
N LEU A 27 5.64 -1.01 -11.07
CA LEU A 27 4.69 -1.41 -12.10
C LEU A 27 5.22 -1.08 -13.49
N THR A 28 4.85 -1.89 -14.48
CA THR A 28 4.96 -1.50 -15.88
C THR A 28 3.86 -0.48 -16.25
N PRO A 29 3.99 0.23 -17.39
CA PRO A 29 2.91 1.07 -17.90
C PRO A 29 1.59 0.32 -18.16
N ASP A 30 1.67 -0.99 -18.39
CA ASP A 30 0.53 -1.89 -18.58
C ASP A 30 -0.09 -2.36 -17.25
N ARG A 31 0.38 -1.81 -16.12
CA ARG A 31 -0.09 -2.07 -14.74
C ARG A 31 0.30 -3.44 -14.18
N GLU A 32 1.27 -4.11 -14.79
CA GLU A 32 1.82 -5.36 -14.25
C GLU A 32 2.81 -5.05 -13.11
N ILE A 33 2.64 -5.71 -11.96
CA ILE A 33 3.56 -5.58 -10.81
C ILE A 33 4.80 -6.43 -11.08
N VAL A 34 5.97 -5.79 -11.10
CA VAL A 34 7.27 -6.46 -11.35
C VAL A 34 8.10 -6.64 -10.07
N HIS A 35 7.84 -5.83 -9.05
CA HIS A 35 8.53 -5.91 -7.77
C HIS A 35 7.69 -5.28 -6.66
N THR A 36 7.82 -5.82 -5.45
CA THR A 36 7.21 -5.28 -4.23
C THR A 36 8.16 -5.38 -3.04
N ASP A 37 8.11 -4.41 -2.14
CA ASP A 37 8.75 -4.46 -0.83
C ASP A 37 7.73 -4.02 0.23
N TYR A 38 7.74 -4.66 1.40
CA TYR A 38 6.84 -4.36 2.51
C TYR A 38 7.61 -4.45 3.83
N ARG A 39 7.57 -3.38 4.63
CA ARG A 39 8.33 -3.28 5.87
C ARG A 39 7.53 -2.63 6.99
N PHE A 40 7.66 -3.15 8.20
CA PHE A 40 7.22 -2.45 9.41
C PHE A 40 8.19 -1.31 9.74
N HIS A 41 7.71 -0.07 9.76
CA HIS A 41 8.59 1.09 10.00
C HIS A 41 8.88 1.33 11.48
N ARG A 42 8.04 0.80 12.40
CA ARG A 42 8.25 0.91 13.87
C ARG A 42 8.52 2.34 14.35
N GLY A 43 7.77 3.31 13.82
CA GLY A 43 7.96 4.75 14.06
C GLY A 43 9.03 5.43 13.20
N GLU A 44 9.98 4.68 12.64
CA GLU A 44 11.07 5.21 11.80
C GLU A 44 10.68 5.30 10.32
N ILE A 45 9.60 6.03 10.01
CA ILE A 45 8.99 6.08 8.68
C ILE A 45 9.99 6.52 7.60
N VAL A 46 10.63 7.68 7.79
CA VAL A 46 11.55 8.27 6.81
C VAL A 46 12.71 7.32 6.52
N ALA A 47 13.38 6.83 7.56
CA ALA A 47 14.51 5.91 7.42
C ALA A 47 14.10 4.58 6.76
N THR A 48 12.88 4.10 7.01
CA THR A 48 12.37 2.88 6.39
C THR A 48 12.15 3.08 4.89
N VAL A 49 11.47 4.16 4.49
CA VAL A 49 11.22 4.47 3.08
C VAL A 49 12.53 4.71 2.33
N GLU A 50 13.48 5.43 2.91
CA GLU A 50 14.82 5.62 2.32
C GLU A 50 15.53 4.30 2.02
N LYS A 51 15.53 3.37 2.99
CA LYS A 51 16.11 2.03 2.81
C LYS A 51 15.38 1.18 1.79
N MET A 52 14.08 1.37 1.61
CA MET A 52 13.33 0.69 0.54
C MET A 52 13.75 1.23 -0.83
N LEU A 53 13.90 2.56 -0.95
CA LEU A 53 14.31 3.22 -2.18
C LEU A 53 15.76 2.94 -2.60
N GLU A 54 16.64 2.54 -1.68
CA GLU A 54 18.00 2.08 -2.02
C GLU A 54 18.01 0.86 -2.96
N SER A 55 16.97 0.02 -2.89
CA SER A 55 16.83 -1.15 -3.76
C SER A 55 16.25 -0.85 -5.14
N VAL A 56 15.83 0.40 -5.39
CA VAL A 56 15.16 0.82 -6.62
C VAL A 56 16.15 1.50 -7.58
N GLU A 57 16.24 1.00 -8.81
CA GLU A 57 17.01 1.64 -9.87
C GLU A 57 16.29 2.90 -10.38
N LYS A 58 16.65 4.07 -9.82
CA LYS A 58 16.00 5.36 -10.13
C LYS A 58 15.99 5.72 -11.62
N SER A 59 17.01 5.30 -12.39
CA SER A 59 17.08 5.53 -13.85
C SER A 59 15.99 4.81 -14.66
N ALA A 60 15.34 3.81 -14.07
CA ALA A 60 14.23 3.07 -14.67
C ALA A 60 12.85 3.64 -14.27
N ILE A 61 12.79 4.58 -13.33
CA ILE A 61 11.52 5.15 -12.87
C ILE A 61 11.11 6.32 -13.76
N ALA A 62 9.88 6.27 -14.25
CA ALA A 62 9.29 7.30 -15.10
C ALA A 62 8.24 8.16 -14.39
N ALA A 63 7.64 7.63 -13.33
CA ALA A 63 6.72 8.36 -12.46
C ALA A 63 6.71 7.75 -11.05
N VAL A 64 6.46 8.59 -10.05
CA VAL A 64 6.30 8.24 -8.65
C VAL A 64 4.91 8.65 -8.18
N ALA A 65 4.13 7.70 -7.69
CA ALA A 65 2.84 7.92 -7.08
C ALA A 65 2.86 7.48 -5.62
N VAL A 66 2.36 8.32 -4.72
CA VAL A 66 2.41 8.06 -3.27
C VAL A 66 1.03 8.21 -2.62
N THR A 67 0.82 7.53 -1.50
CA THR A 67 -0.34 7.81 -0.63
C THR A 67 -0.04 8.91 0.38
N ASP A 68 -1.07 9.47 1.02
CA ASP A 68 -0.97 10.64 1.91
C ASP A 68 -0.04 10.43 3.11
N GLY A 69 0.10 9.19 3.61
CA GLY A 69 1.02 8.90 4.71
C GLY A 69 2.51 8.95 4.32
N THR A 70 2.83 9.04 3.03
CA THR A 70 4.22 9.06 2.56
C THR A 70 4.90 10.40 2.87
N PRO A 71 6.10 10.42 3.47
CA PRO A 71 6.79 11.68 3.82
C PRO A 71 7.04 12.59 2.62
N ASP A 72 6.91 13.91 2.81
CA ASP A 72 7.13 14.93 1.75
C ASP A 72 8.56 14.99 1.21
N ARG A 73 9.51 14.30 1.85
CA ARG A 73 10.87 14.13 1.35
C ARG A 73 10.92 13.24 0.10
N VAL A 74 9.89 12.43 -0.13
CA VAL A 74 9.74 11.69 -1.39
C VAL A 74 9.20 12.65 -2.43
N ASP A 75 10.03 12.96 -3.43
CA ASP A 75 9.60 13.74 -4.60
C ASP A 75 8.66 12.88 -5.45
N ALA A 76 7.37 13.17 -5.34
CA ALA A 76 6.30 12.40 -5.97
C ALA A 76 5.63 13.22 -7.06
N ASP A 77 5.41 12.61 -8.22
CA ASP A 77 4.64 13.22 -9.29
C ASP A 77 3.18 13.37 -8.85
N TRP A 78 2.61 12.33 -8.22
CA TRP A 78 1.23 12.28 -7.75
C TRP A 78 1.11 11.82 -6.29
N ARG A 79 0.19 12.44 -5.55
CA ARG A 79 -0.22 12.04 -4.21
C ARG A 79 -1.73 11.77 -4.17
N CYS A 80 -2.14 10.69 -3.51
CA CYS A 80 -3.54 10.29 -3.43
C CYS A 80 -3.96 9.86 -2.02
N ASP A 81 -5.24 10.05 -1.70
CA ASP A 81 -5.85 9.55 -0.47
C ASP A 81 -5.85 8.02 -0.46
N ASP A 82 -5.48 7.42 0.67
CA ASP A 82 -5.35 5.96 0.86
C ASP A 82 -6.62 5.21 0.43
N ARG A 83 -7.81 5.79 0.68
CA ARG A 83 -9.09 5.14 0.36
C ARG A 83 -9.32 5.14 -1.13
N ILE A 84 -8.97 6.22 -1.82
CA ILE A 84 -9.08 6.30 -3.27
C ILE A 84 -8.12 5.30 -3.92
N ALA A 85 -6.90 5.16 -3.39
CA ALA A 85 -5.94 4.16 -3.84
C ALA A 85 -6.50 2.73 -3.71
N VAL A 86 -7.06 2.39 -2.55
CA VAL A 86 -7.67 1.07 -2.31
C VAL A 86 -8.90 0.82 -3.19
N ILE A 87 -9.77 1.82 -3.38
CA ILE A 87 -10.94 1.71 -4.27
C ILE A 87 -10.49 1.44 -5.72
N ALA A 88 -9.48 2.19 -6.19
CA ALA A 88 -8.94 2.01 -7.54
C ALA A 88 -8.30 0.63 -7.72
N ALA A 89 -7.50 0.19 -6.73
CA ALA A 89 -6.88 -1.13 -6.73
C ALA A 89 -7.94 -2.25 -6.72
N ALA A 90 -8.97 -2.15 -5.89
CA ALA A 90 -10.05 -3.14 -5.82
C ALA A 90 -10.82 -3.24 -7.15
N GLY A 91 -11.11 -2.11 -7.79
CA GLY A 91 -11.72 -2.09 -9.12
C GLY A 91 -10.81 -2.71 -10.19
N HIS A 92 -9.49 -2.50 -10.10
CA HIS A 92 -8.53 -3.07 -11.04
C HIS A 92 -8.40 -4.59 -10.90
N PHE A 93 -8.21 -5.10 -9.68
CA PHE A 93 -7.95 -6.53 -9.44
C PHE A 93 -9.23 -7.38 -9.38
N HIS A 94 -10.37 -6.80 -9.01
CA HIS A 94 -11.61 -7.55 -8.77
C HIS A 94 -12.81 -7.03 -9.59
N GLY A 95 -12.62 -6.04 -10.46
CA GLY A 95 -13.65 -5.51 -11.34
C GLY A 95 -14.72 -4.71 -10.60
N LYS A 96 -15.80 -5.39 -10.17
CA LYS A 96 -16.96 -4.77 -9.51
C LYS A 96 -17.23 -5.45 -8.17
N PRO A 97 -16.34 -5.28 -7.16
CA PRO A 97 -16.58 -5.85 -5.85
C PRO A 97 -17.85 -5.25 -5.25
N GLY A 98 -18.65 -6.03 -4.51
CA GLY A 98 -19.79 -5.50 -3.76
C GLY A 98 -19.39 -4.81 -2.46
N ALA A 99 -18.26 -5.24 -1.88
CA ALA A 99 -17.66 -4.64 -0.71
C ALA A 99 -16.15 -4.93 -0.65
N VAL A 100 -15.41 -4.06 0.03
CA VAL A 100 -13.99 -4.26 0.38
C VAL A 100 -13.85 -3.98 1.88
N LEU A 101 -13.39 -4.99 2.64
CA LEU A 101 -13.00 -4.82 4.03
C LEU A 101 -11.48 -4.63 4.09
N HIS A 102 -11.05 -3.40 4.35
CA HIS A 102 -9.65 -3.04 4.53
C HIS A 102 -9.34 -2.98 6.03
N VAL A 103 -8.51 -3.89 6.53
CA VAL A 103 -8.10 -3.94 7.94
C VAL A 103 -6.65 -3.45 8.04
N GLY A 104 -6.45 -2.26 8.61
CA GLY A 104 -5.13 -1.71 8.91
C GLY A 104 -4.69 -1.98 10.35
N GLY A 105 -3.54 -1.41 10.72
CA GLY A 105 -3.00 -1.50 12.07
C GLY A 105 -3.87 -0.81 13.12
N GLU A 106 -4.36 0.39 12.84
CA GLU A 106 -5.11 1.23 13.81
C GLU A 106 -6.61 1.31 13.53
N LYS A 107 -7.02 1.09 12.28
CA LYS A 107 -8.40 1.25 11.81
C LYS A 107 -8.74 0.19 10.78
N PHE A 108 -10.00 -0.18 10.69
CA PHE A 108 -10.55 -0.94 9.57
C PHE A 108 -11.70 -0.19 8.92
N SER A 109 -11.91 -0.47 7.65
CA SER A 109 -12.82 0.24 6.77
C SER A 109 -13.55 -0.74 5.86
N LEU A 110 -14.88 -0.70 5.89
CA LEU A 110 -15.76 -1.42 4.97
C LEU A 110 -16.26 -0.46 3.91
N MET A 111 -15.70 -0.56 2.71
CA MET A 111 -16.13 0.17 1.53
C MET A 111 -17.23 -0.64 0.84
N LEU A 112 -18.33 0.02 0.48
CA LEU A 112 -19.49 -0.59 -0.17
C LEU A 112 -19.63 -0.06 -1.58
N PHE A 113 -20.10 -0.91 -2.48
CA PHE A 113 -20.30 -0.59 -3.88
C PHE A 113 -21.70 -1.01 -4.34
N ASP A 114 -22.24 -0.28 -5.31
CA ASP A 114 -23.52 -0.62 -5.92
C ASP A 114 -23.39 -1.79 -6.93
N LYS A 115 -24.51 -2.25 -7.48
CA LYS A 115 -24.55 -3.31 -8.51
C LYS A 115 -23.77 -2.99 -9.79
N ASN A 116 -23.42 -1.72 -10.01
CA ASN A 116 -22.64 -1.27 -11.16
C ASN A 116 -21.15 -1.18 -10.83
N GLY A 117 -20.73 -1.47 -9.60
CA GLY A 117 -19.36 -1.33 -9.10
C GLY A 117 -18.99 0.09 -8.70
N ARG A 118 -19.96 0.99 -8.54
CA ARG A 118 -19.72 2.38 -8.11
C ARG A 118 -19.66 2.45 -6.60
N TYR A 119 -18.71 3.21 -6.07
CA TYR A 119 -18.60 3.46 -4.65
C TYR A 119 -19.91 4.03 -4.08
N ALA A 120 -20.45 3.36 -3.07
CA ALA A 120 -21.73 3.67 -2.45
C ALA A 120 -21.58 4.20 -1.01
N GLY A 121 -20.45 3.93 -0.35
CA GLY A 121 -20.18 4.47 0.97
C GLY A 121 -19.09 3.73 1.73
N LEU A 122 -18.78 4.23 2.92
CA LEU A 122 -17.76 3.70 3.81
C LEU A 122 -18.33 3.59 5.22
N LYS A 123 -18.03 2.47 5.88
CA LYS A 123 -18.16 2.31 7.33
C LYS A 123 -16.78 2.08 7.92
N THR A 124 -16.43 2.76 9.00
CA THR A 124 -15.15 2.58 9.70
C THR A 124 -15.42 2.23 11.15
N ASN A 125 -14.51 1.51 11.80
CA ASN A 125 -14.55 1.44 13.26
C ASN A 125 -14.27 2.82 13.86
N THR A 126 -14.85 3.05 15.04
CA THR A 126 -14.47 4.14 15.95
C THR A 126 -13.11 3.83 16.60
N SER A 127 -12.62 4.69 17.49
CA SER A 127 -11.35 4.59 18.23
C SER A 127 -11.10 3.29 19.04
N CYS A 128 -11.97 2.28 18.91
CA CYS A 128 -11.77 0.95 19.45
C CYS A 128 -10.78 0.17 18.57
N ALA A 129 -9.68 -0.29 19.17
CA ALA A 129 -8.69 -1.14 18.52
C ALA A 129 -9.20 -2.56 18.21
N ALA A 130 -10.36 -2.97 18.76
CA ALA A 130 -10.90 -4.29 18.49
C ALA A 130 -11.15 -4.50 16.99
N GLY A 131 -10.54 -5.55 16.42
CA GLY A 131 -10.65 -5.89 15.00
C GLY A 131 -9.57 -5.27 14.11
N THR A 132 -8.53 -4.64 14.66
CA THR A 132 -7.39 -4.11 13.90
C THR A 132 -6.12 -4.94 14.10
N GLY A 133 -5.08 -4.69 13.28
CA GLY A 133 -3.79 -5.35 13.43
C GLY A 133 -3.13 -5.11 14.79
N SER A 134 -3.24 -3.89 15.35
CA SER A 134 -2.63 -3.55 16.64
C SER A 134 -3.24 -4.33 17.81
N PHE A 135 -4.52 -4.71 17.74
CA PHE A 135 -5.11 -5.60 18.73
C PHE A 135 -4.48 -6.99 18.69
N LEU A 136 -4.20 -7.51 17.49
CA LEU A 136 -3.50 -8.78 17.33
C LEU A 136 -2.05 -8.69 17.83
N ASP A 137 -1.34 -7.59 17.54
CA ASP A 137 0.01 -7.36 18.09
C ASP A 137 -0.01 -7.38 19.62
N GLN A 138 -1.01 -6.74 20.25
CA GLN A 138 -1.17 -6.78 21.70
C GLN A 138 -1.47 -8.20 22.23
N GLN A 139 -2.25 -9.01 21.50
CA GLN A 139 -2.50 -10.40 21.91
C GLN A 139 -1.24 -11.25 21.79
N ALA A 140 -0.47 -11.11 20.69
CA ALA A 140 0.81 -11.80 20.52
C ALA A 140 1.77 -11.49 21.67
N GLY A 141 1.91 -10.20 22.03
CA GLY A 141 2.74 -9.79 23.16
C GLY A 141 2.30 -10.39 24.50
N ARG A 142 0.98 -10.47 24.77
CA ARG A 142 0.45 -11.12 25.99
C ARG A 142 0.72 -12.61 26.06
N LEU A 143 0.84 -13.26 24.91
CA LEU A 143 1.15 -14.69 24.78
C LEU A 143 2.66 -14.96 24.71
N ASN A 144 3.52 -13.94 24.90
CA ASN A 144 4.98 -14.02 24.73
C ASN A 144 5.41 -14.54 23.35
N LEU A 145 4.64 -14.19 22.31
CA LEU A 145 4.97 -14.48 20.92
C LEU A 145 5.81 -13.36 20.31
N SER A 146 6.59 -13.68 19.28
CA SER A 146 7.44 -12.68 18.61
C SER A 146 6.67 -11.76 17.65
N GLY A 147 5.46 -12.13 17.26
CA GLY A 147 4.57 -11.32 16.42
C GLY A 147 3.30 -12.06 16.00
N ILE A 148 2.42 -11.37 15.27
CA ILE A 148 1.11 -11.90 14.86
C ILE A 148 1.18 -13.14 13.96
N ALA A 149 2.31 -13.38 13.30
CA ALA A 149 2.51 -14.56 12.48
C ALA A 149 2.54 -15.86 13.30
N GLU A 150 2.77 -15.78 14.61
CA GLU A 150 2.77 -16.93 15.53
C GLU A 150 1.39 -17.19 16.15
N LEU A 151 0.36 -16.39 15.84
CA LEU A 151 -1.00 -16.58 16.34
C LEU A 151 -1.79 -17.68 15.60
N SER A 152 -1.23 -18.24 14.52
CA SER A 152 -1.86 -19.24 13.65
C SER A 152 -1.67 -20.67 14.10
#